data_AF-A0A5C6NAX5-F1
#
_entry.id   AF-A0A5C6NAX5-F1
#
_cell.length_a   1.000
_cell.length_b   1.000
_cell.length_c   1.000
_cell.angle_alpha   90.00
_cell.angle_beta   90.00
_cell.angle_gamma   90.00
#
_symmetry.space_group_name_H-M   'P 1'
#
loop_
_entity.id
_entity.type
_entity.pdbx_description
1 polymer ?
#
loop_
_entity_poly.entity_id
_entity_poly.type
_entity_poly.pdbx_seq_one_letter_code
_entity_poly.pdbx_strand_id
1 'polypeptide(L)'
;MLAGKAHMERHNQVAGKVYRNICTEYGLEVQGARWETPPKVLENKQAKMLWDFQIQTDKMVVANQPDIVVVDKPQNTVVVIDVAIPSDSNIRKKEHKKLEKYQELKEGKKNCLVPALQCKMTVCNI
;
A
#
# COMPACT_ATOMS: atom_id res chain seq x y z
N MET A 1 -8.66 22.18 -14.00
CA MET A 1 -8.52 20.71 -14.18
C MET A 1 -9.33 19.97 -13.12
N LEU A 2 -10.55 19.51 -13.43
CA LEU A 2 -11.45 18.84 -12.47
C LEU A 2 -11.25 17.32 -12.43
N ALA A 3 -10.79 16.72 -13.53
CA ALA A 3 -10.63 15.27 -13.66
C ALA A 3 -9.56 14.66 -12.74
N GLY A 4 -8.48 15.41 -12.44
CA GLY A 4 -7.40 14.92 -11.56
C GLY A 4 -7.81 14.81 -10.09
N LYS A 5 -8.58 15.77 -9.58
CA LYS A 5 -9.06 15.77 -8.19
C LYS A 5 -10.02 14.62 -7.91
N ALA A 6 -11.00 14.42 -8.80
CA ALA A 6 -11.97 13.32 -8.67
C ALA A 6 -11.33 11.92 -8.87
N HIS A 7 -10.21 11.82 -9.58
CA HIS A 7 -9.45 10.58 -9.67
C HIS A 7 -8.71 10.27 -8.37
N MET A 8 -8.01 11.26 -7.79
CA MET A 8 -7.29 11.12 -6.54
C MET A 8 -8.22 10.82 -5.36
N GLU A 9 -9.39 11.47 -5.32
CA GLU A 9 -10.37 11.25 -4.27
C GLU A 9 -10.93 9.82 -4.28
N ARG A 10 -11.23 9.28 -5.47
CA ARG A 10 -11.64 7.88 -5.62
C ARG A 10 -10.52 6.92 -5.20
N HIS A 11 -9.27 7.21 -5.58
CA HIS A 11 -8.11 6.39 -5.22
C HIS A 11 -7.94 6.34 -3.70
N ASN A 12 -7.96 7.50 -3.02
CA ASN A 12 -7.90 7.59 -1.57
C ASN A 12 -9.07 6.88 -0.88
N GLN A 13 -10.29 6.96 -1.43
CA GLN A 13 -11.43 6.24 -0.87
C GLN A 13 -11.28 4.72 -0.98
N VAL A 14 -10.79 4.21 -2.11
CA VAL A 14 -10.56 2.76 -2.29
C VAL A 14 -9.43 2.29 -1.38
N ALA A 15 -8.29 2.98 -1.37
CA ALA A 15 -7.18 2.67 -0.48
C ALA A 15 -7.62 2.74 1.00
N GLY A 16 -8.41 3.74 1.38
CA GLY A 16 -8.94 3.87 2.74
C GLY A 16 -9.85 2.71 3.15
N LYS A 17 -10.65 2.16 2.22
CA LYS A 17 -11.44 0.94 2.46
C LYS A 17 -10.54 -0.28 2.66
N VAL A 18 -9.53 -0.46 1.80
CA VAL A 18 -8.56 -1.56 1.93
C VAL A 18 -7.84 -1.49 3.28
N TYR A 19 -7.35 -0.30 3.66
CA TYR A 19 -6.69 -0.07 4.94
C TYR A 19 -7.56 -0.49 6.12
N ARG A 20 -8.82 -0.02 6.18
CA ARG A 20 -9.74 -0.32 7.29
C ARG A 20 -10.12 -1.79 7.36
N ASN A 21 -10.26 -2.46 6.21
CA ASN A 21 -10.52 -3.90 6.17
C ASN A 21 -9.35 -4.68 6.78
N ILE A 22 -8.10 -4.35 6.38
CA ILE A 22 -6.90 -4.98 6.94
C ILE A 22 -6.78 -4.69 8.45
N CYS A 23 -7.05 -3.45 8.88
CA CYS A 23 -7.08 -3.13 10.29
C CYS A 23 -8.07 -4.00 11.07
N THR A 24 -9.24 -4.26 10.50
CA THR A 24 -10.26 -5.13 11.12
C THR A 24 -9.75 -6.56 11.25
N GLU A 25 -9.09 -7.10 10.22
CA GLU A 25 -8.50 -8.45 10.25
C GLU A 25 -7.42 -8.60 11.33
N TYR A 26 -6.61 -7.57 11.54
CA TYR A 26 -5.54 -7.56 12.55
C TYR A 26 -6.00 -7.06 13.94
N GLY A 27 -7.30 -6.79 14.15
CA GLY A 27 -7.83 -6.27 15.41
C GLY A 27 -7.25 -4.90 15.80
N LEU A 28 -7.02 -4.03 14.81
CA LEU A 28 -6.57 -2.65 14.98
C LEU A 28 -7.77 -1.71 14.95
N GLU A 29 -7.99 -0.95 16.03
CA GLU A 29 -9.06 0.04 16.09
C GLU A 29 -8.68 1.29 15.29
N VAL A 30 -9.45 1.59 14.24
CA VAL A 30 -9.28 2.81 13.43
C VAL A 30 -10.25 3.87 13.92
N GLN A 31 -9.74 4.95 14.50
CA GLN A 31 -10.55 6.11 14.86
C GLN A 31 -10.98 6.91 13.62
N GLY A 32 -12.10 7.63 13.73
CA GLY A 32 -12.61 8.52 12.69
C GLY A 32 -13.60 7.87 11.73
N ALA A 33 -14.28 8.70 10.96
CA ALA A 33 -15.33 8.29 10.04
C ALA A 33 -14.76 7.58 8.80
N ARG A 34 -15.57 6.74 8.14
CA ARG A 34 -15.13 5.90 7.00
C ARG A 34 -14.54 6.70 5.82
N TRP A 35 -14.98 7.93 5.63
CA TRP A 35 -14.56 8.84 4.56
C TRP A 35 -13.34 9.69 4.92
N GLU A 36 -12.89 9.67 6.18
CA GLU A 36 -11.69 10.38 6.60
C GLU A 36 -10.43 9.61 6.23
N THR A 37 -9.35 10.35 6.00
CA THR A 37 -8.02 9.79 5.77
C THR A 37 -7.61 8.94 6.98
N PRO A 38 -7.15 7.70 6.78
CA PRO A 38 -6.70 6.86 7.88
C PRO A 38 -5.53 7.47 8.67
N PRO A 39 -5.32 7.07 9.93
CA PRO A 39 -4.13 7.46 10.68
C PRO A 39 -2.86 6.99 9.95
N LYS A 40 -1.83 7.83 9.93
CA LYS A 40 -0.56 7.53 9.25
C LYS A 40 0.13 6.28 9.77
N VAL A 41 0.01 6.01 11.07
CA VAL A 41 0.60 4.85 11.73
C VAL A 41 -0.44 4.28 12.69
N LEU A 42 -0.65 2.98 12.62
CA LEU A 42 -1.47 2.25 13.59
C LEU A 42 -0.78 0.94 13.93
N GLU A 43 -0.67 0.61 15.21
CA GLU A 43 0.18 -0.49 15.65
C GLU A 43 -0.41 -1.20 16.86
N ASN A 44 -0.35 -2.53 16.85
CA ASN A 44 -0.62 -3.37 18.02
C ASN A 44 0.48 -4.44 18.15
N LYS A 45 0.24 -5.47 18.96
CA LYS A 45 1.20 -6.56 19.18
C LYS A 45 1.41 -7.45 17.94
N GLN A 46 0.43 -7.53 17.05
CA GLN A 46 0.45 -8.43 15.89
C GLN A 46 0.90 -7.71 14.62
N ALA A 47 0.48 -6.47 14.40
CA ALA A 47 0.76 -5.77 13.16
C ALA A 47 1.06 -4.28 13.36
N LYS A 48 1.76 -3.72 12.37
CA LYS A 48 1.94 -2.27 12.19
C LYS A 48 1.49 -1.89 10.79
N MET A 49 0.52 -0.98 10.72
CA MET A 49 -0.01 -0.39 9.51
C MET A 49 0.61 0.98 9.30
N LEU A 50 1.09 1.24 8.08
CA LEU A 50 1.59 2.54 7.65
C LEU A 50 0.79 2.99 6.43
N TRP A 51 0.31 4.23 6.45
CA TRP A 51 -0.39 4.86 5.34
C TRP A 51 0.49 5.94 4.72
N ASP A 52 0.65 5.90 3.40
CA ASP A 52 1.37 6.90 2.59
C ASP A 52 2.78 7.19 3.13
N PHE A 53 3.51 6.11 3.44
CA PHE A 53 4.83 6.17 4.08
C PHE A 53 5.93 5.83 3.10
N GLN A 54 6.93 6.71 3.01
CA GLN A 54 8.09 6.46 2.17
C GLN A 54 9.00 5.39 2.79
N ILE A 55 9.21 4.31 2.04
CA ILE A 55 10.13 3.25 2.39
C ILE A 55 11.55 3.70 2.06
N GLN A 56 12.43 3.73 3.05
CA GLN A 56 13.85 3.92 2.81
C GLN A 56 14.46 2.66 2.17
N THR A 57 15.21 2.86 1.10
CA THR A 57 15.93 1.83 0.37
C THR A 57 17.35 2.29 0.07
N ASP A 58 18.31 1.37 0.15
CA ASP A 58 19.72 1.64 -0.11
C ASP A 58 19.99 1.96 -1.59
N LYS A 59 19.08 1.53 -2.47
CA LYS A 59 19.06 1.90 -3.90
C LYS A 59 18.04 3.00 -4.11
N MET A 60 18.34 3.96 -5.00
CA MET A 60 17.34 4.94 -5.47
C MET A 60 16.25 4.21 -6.24
N VAL A 61 15.06 4.09 -5.65
CA VAL A 61 13.87 3.55 -6.31
C VAL A 61 12.89 4.70 -6.53
N VAL A 62 12.45 4.88 -7.79
CA VAL A 62 11.57 5.99 -8.21
C VAL A 62 10.17 5.89 -7.58
N ALA A 63 9.73 4.68 -7.19
CA ALA A 63 8.47 4.43 -6.51
C ALA A 63 8.73 3.79 -5.14
N ASN A 64 9.01 4.62 -4.14
CA ASN A 64 9.32 4.18 -2.79
C ASN A 64 8.25 4.57 -1.76
N GLN A 65 7.15 5.19 -2.18
CA GLN A 65 6.03 5.57 -1.31
C GLN A 65 4.76 4.82 -1.74
N PRO A 66 4.53 3.61 -1.20
CA PRO A 66 3.28 2.88 -1.41
C PRO A 66 2.11 3.49 -0.63
N ASP A 67 0.89 3.20 -1.07
CA ASP A 67 -0.33 3.64 -0.41
C ASP A 67 -0.44 3.06 1.01
N ILE A 68 -0.16 1.76 1.17
CA ILE A 68 -0.29 1.04 2.44
C ILE A 68 0.89 0.08 2.63
N VAL A 69 1.43 0.02 3.84
CA VAL A 69 2.38 -1.00 4.27
C VAL A 69 1.85 -1.71 5.51
N VAL A 70 1.89 -3.04 5.50
CA VAL A 70 1.54 -3.90 6.63
C VAL A 70 2.81 -4.61 7.08
N VAL A 71 3.17 -4.49 8.35
CA VAL A 71 4.22 -5.29 8.97
C VAL A 71 3.54 -6.32 9.85
N ASP A 72 3.60 -7.58 9.44
CA ASP A 72 3.15 -8.72 10.23
C ASP A 72 4.30 -9.16 11.15
N LYS A 73 4.15 -8.88 12.44
CA LYS A 73 5.21 -9.14 13.43
C LYS A 73 5.38 -10.63 13.71
N PRO A 74 4.32 -11.43 13.92
CA PRO A 74 4.45 -12.88 14.12
C PRO A 74 5.14 -13.59 12.96
N GLN A 75 4.79 -13.26 11.71
CA GLN A 75 5.36 -13.91 10.54
C GLN A 75 6.70 -13.31 10.11
N ASN A 76 7.09 -12.16 10.69
CA ASN A 76 8.19 -11.35 10.23
C ASN A 76 8.09 -11.16 8.70
N THR A 77 6.96 -10.60 8.25
CA THR A 77 6.75 -10.24 6.85
C THR A 77 6.32 -8.79 6.71
N VAL A 78 6.67 -8.19 5.57
CA VAL A 78 6.18 -6.86 5.18
C VAL A 78 5.38 -7.01 3.91
N VAL A 79 4.13 -6.55 3.94
CA VAL A 79 3.26 -6.50 2.77
C VAL A 79 3.17 -5.06 2.30
N VAL A 80 3.54 -4.81 1.05
CA VAL A 80 3.38 -3.50 0.40
C VAL A 80 2.17 -3.57 -0.53
N ILE A 81 1.26 -2.62 -0.36
CA ILE A 81 0.01 -2.55 -1.10
C ILE A 81 -0.09 -1.18 -1.76
N ASP A 82 -0.30 -1.22 -3.06
CA ASP A 82 -0.44 -0.03 -3.89
C ASP A 82 -1.71 -0.17 -4.74
N VAL A 83 -2.62 0.78 -4.59
CA VAL A 83 -3.95 0.78 -5.21
C VAL A 83 -3.85 1.50 -6.55
N ALA A 84 -4.49 0.92 -7.57
CA ALA A 84 -4.62 1.56 -8.86
C ALA A 84 -6.10 1.64 -9.24
N ILE A 85 -6.53 2.82 -9.69
CA ILE A 85 -7.81 3.00 -10.38
C ILE A 85 -7.49 3.27 -11.86
N PRO A 86 -7.32 2.21 -12.66
CA PRO A 86 -7.15 2.35 -14.11
C PRO A 86 -8.47 2.79 -14.78
N SER A 87 -8.36 3.31 -16.00
CA SER A 87 -9.49 3.38 -16.93
C SER A 87 -9.42 2.10 -17.78
N ASP A 88 -10.57 1.48 -18.07
CA ASP A 88 -10.76 0.06 -18.42
C ASP A 88 -9.80 -0.52 -19.48
N SER A 89 -9.29 0.31 -20.40
CA SER A 89 -8.44 -0.13 -21.51
C SER A 89 -6.96 -0.39 -21.17
N ASN A 90 -6.48 -0.07 -19.96
CA ASN A 90 -5.03 -0.12 -19.63
C ASN A 90 -4.66 -0.80 -18.30
N ILE A 91 -5.57 -1.61 -17.74
CA ILE A 91 -5.41 -2.28 -16.44
C ILE A 91 -4.12 -3.09 -16.37
N ARG A 92 -3.96 -4.08 -17.27
CA ARG A 92 -2.80 -5.00 -17.28
C ARG A 92 -1.46 -4.28 -17.44
N LYS A 93 -1.41 -3.23 -18.27
CA LYS A 93 -0.19 -2.43 -18.49
C LYS A 93 0.21 -1.64 -17.25
N LYS A 94 -0.76 -1.04 -16.54
CA LYS A 94 -0.50 -0.33 -15.29
C LYS A 94 -0.09 -1.28 -14.17
N GLU A 95 -0.73 -2.45 -14.11
CA GLU A 95 -0.38 -3.51 -13.18
C GLU A 95 1.06 -3.99 -13.38
N HIS A 96 1.42 -4.40 -14.61
CA HIS A 96 2.76 -4.88 -14.90
C HIS A 96 3.85 -3.86 -14.53
N LYS A 97 3.66 -2.59 -14.90
CA LYS A 97 4.58 -1.50 -14.54
C LYS A 97 4.74 -1.28 -13.04
N LYS A 98 3.70 -1.50 -12.23
CA LYS A 98 3.82 -1.40 -10.77
C LYS A 98 4.57 -2.62 -10.21
N LEU A 99 4.22 -3.82 -10.67
CA LEU A 99 4.90 -5.05 -10.22
C LEU A 99 6.40 -5.03 -10.52
N GLU A 100 6.81 -4.63 -11.73
CA GLU A 100 8.23 -4.49 -12.08
C GLU A 100 8.97 -3.55 -11.12
N LYS A 101 8.40 -2.37 -10.83
CA LYS A 101 9.00 -1.41 -9.88
C LYS A 101 9.17 -1.97 -8.47
N TYR A 102 8.18 -2.70 -7.98
CA TYR A 102 8.25 -3.30 -6.64
C TYR A 102 9.11 -4.56 -6.61
N GLN A 103 9.31 -5.23 -7.74
CA GLN A 103 10.29 -6.31 -7.88
C GLN A 103 11.71 -5.76 -7.73
N GLU A 104 12.03 -4.62 -8.35
CA GLU A 104 13.30 -3.91 -8.14
C GLU A 104 13.49 -3.52 -6.66
N LEU A 105 12.43 -3.05 -5.99
CA LEU A 105 12.43 -2.74 -4.56
C LEU A 105 12.76 -3.98 -3.71
N LYS A 106 12.15 -5.12 -4.03
CA LYS A 106 12.37 -6.40 -3.34
C LYS A 106 13.81 -6.89 -3.50
N GLU A 107 14.37 -6.77 -4.70
CA GLU A 107 15.76 -7.16 -4.99
C GLU A 107 16.78 -6.25 -4.33
N GLY A 108 16.49 -4.94 -4.22
CA GLY A 108 17.31 -3.99 -3.48
C GLY A 108 17.39 -4.26 -1.98
N LYS A 109 16.36 -4.91 -1.39
CA LYS A 109 16.28 -5.19 0.06
C LYS A 109 16.83 -6.54 0.51
N LYS A 110 17.32 -7.40 -0.40
CA LYS A 110 17.82 -8.75 -0.06
C LYS A 110 19.05 -8.77 0.86
N ASN A 111 19.74 -7.64 1.05
CA ASN A 111 20.97 -7.53 1.85
C ASN A 111 20.80 -6.91 3.24
N CYS A 112 19.60 -6.44 3.60
CA CYS A 112 19.28 -6.04 4.98
C CYS A 112 18.54 -7.19 5.67
N LEU A 113 18.67 -7.31 7.00
CA LEU A 113 17.95 -8.25 7.88
C LEU A 113 16.42 -7.95 7.93
N VAL A 114 15.81 -7.64 6.78
CA VAL A 114 14.42 -7.20 6.68
C VAL A 114 13.49 -8.40 6.48
N PRO A 115 12.27 -8.32 7.05
CA PRO A 115 11.24 -9.34 6.93
C PRO A 115 10.87 -9.61 5.45
N ALA A 116 10.35 -10.81 5.15
CA ALA A 116 10.02 -11.20 3.78
C ALA A 116 9.03 -10.21 3.15
N LEU A 117 9.43 -9.55 2.05
CA LEU A 117 8.61 -8.57 1.34
C LEU A 117 7.65 -9.27 0.36
N GLN A 118 6.35 -9.13 0.60
CA GLN A 118 5.28 -9.52 -0.33
C GLN A 118 4.64 -8.27 -0.92
N CYS A 119 4.54 -8.18 -2.24
CA CYS A 119 3.82 -7.10 -2.89
C CYS A 119 2.48 -7.64 -3.38
N LYS A 120 1.39 -7.03 -2.93
CA LYS A 120 0.04 -7.33 -3.41
C LYS A 120 -0.52 -6.09 -4.06
N MET A 121 -0.99 -6.23 -5.28
CA MET A 121 -1.70 -5.16 -5.97
C MET A 121 -3.18 -5.47 -5.99
N THR A 122 -3.98 -4.48 -5.61
CA THR A 122 -5.44 -4.59 -5.68
C THR A 122 -5.90 -3.68 -6.80
N VAL A 123 -6.41 -4.30 -7.87
CA VAL A 123 -7.10 -3.60 -8.95
C VAL A 123 -8.59 -3.63 -8.63
N CYS A 124 -9.18 -2.46 -8.40
CA CYS A 124 -10.64 -2.33 -8.35
C CYS A 124 -11.13 -1.77 -9.69
N ASN A 125 -11.96 -2.55 -10.39
CA ASN A 125 -12.81 -2.03 -11.45
C ASN A 125 -13.98 -1.29 -10.78
N ILE A 126 -14.30 -0.09 -11.28
CA ILE A 126 -15.50 0.66 -10.88
C ILE A 126 -16.61 0.29 -11.84
#